data_AF-A0A6M0C9W7-F1
#
_entry.id   AF-A0A6M0C9W7-F1
#
_cell.length_a   1.000
_cell.length_b   1.000
_cell.length_c   1.000
_cell.angle_alpha   90.00
_cell.angle_beta   90.00
_cell.angle_gamma   90.00
#
_symmetry.space_group_name_H-M   'P 1'
#
loop_
_entity.id
_entity.type
_entity.pdbx_description
1 polymer ?
#
loop_
_entity_poly.entity_id
_entity_poly.type
_entity_poly.pdbx_seq_one_letter_code
_entity_poly.pdbx_strand_id
1 'polypeptide(L)'
;MNFIPQLTNLGKLEIIEVYVYYDIPCLFSCKNLTGHIFLAVWIDETEVEDIWLYVPLSGRRFQSIRSGKIDLRDAFLKSEDSFVYKVIIPKENLPSLVETILCDRLNKDWLPAAGEYLECEPQKLNILNV
;
A
#
# COMPACT_ATOMS: atom_id res chain seq x y z
N MET A 1 10.87 12.20 -5.70
CA MET A 1 10.31 11.44 -4.57
C MET A 1 10.28 9.96 -4.92
N ASN A 2 10.66 9.09 -3.99
CA ASN A 2 10.46 7.65 -4.08
C ASN A 2 9.32 7.26 -3.13
N PHE A 3 8.22 6.72 -3.66
CA PHE A 3 7.09 6.19 -2.85
C PHE A 3 7.12 4.65 -2.75
N ILE A 4 8.21 4.03 -3.21
CA ILE A 4 8.47 2.60 -3.06
C ILE A 4 9.65 2.41 -2.10
N PRO A 5 9.48 1.66 -0.99
CA PRO A 5 10.53 1.48 -0.02
C PRO A 5 11.73 0.74 -0.63
N GLN A 6 12.92 1.15 -0.23
CA GLN A 6 14.18 0.58 -0.71
C GLN A 6 14.88 -0.18 0.41
N LEU A 7 15.55 -1.28 0.04
CA LEU A 7 16.39 -2.09 0.95
C LEU A 7 15.64 -2.65 2.17
N THR A 8 14.38 -3.06 1.98
CA THR A 8 13.54 -3.61 3.07
C THR A 8 13.31 -5.11 2.97
N ASN A 9 12.78 -5.69 4.05
CA ASN A 9 12.35 -7.09 4.09
C ASN A 9 11.13 -7.41 3.21
N LEU A 10 10.48 -6.41 2.60
CA LEU A 10 9.40 -6.61 1.62
C LEU A 10 9.94 -7.01 0.23
N GLY A 11 11.25 -6.88 0.03
CA GLY A 11 11.94 -7.14 -1.23
C GLY A 11 11.83 -5.97 -2.21
N LYS A 12 12.25 -6.21 -3.46
CA LYS A 12 12.13 -5.21 -4.53
C LYS A 12 10.69 -5.17 -5.04
N LEU A 13 10.01 -4.05 -4.80
CA LEU A 13 8.61 -3.85 -5.15
C LEU A 13 8.45 -3.16 -6.52
N GLU A 14 7.40 -3.56 -7.24
CA GLU A 14 6.95 -2.96 -8.50
C GLU A 14 5.46 -2.66 -8.38
N ILE A 15 5.04 -1.45 -8.76
CA ILE A 15 3.62 -1.07 -8.80
C ILE A 15 2.92 -1.86 -9.92
N ILE A 16 1.75 -2.41 -9.60
CA ILE A 16 0.89 -3.13 -10.55
C ILE A 16 -0.25 -2.22 -11.01
N GLU A 17 -0.94 -1.58 -10.07
CA GLU A 17 -2.11 -0.74 -10.32
C GLU A 17 -2.11 0.45 -9.35
N VAL A 18 -2.44 1.64 -9.86
CA VAL A 18 -2.71 2.84 -9.03
C VAL A 18 -4.21 3.09 -9.02
N TYR A 19 -4.77 3.31 -7.84
CA TYR A 19 -6.19 3.48 -7.60
C TYR A 19 -6.56 4.93 -7.27
N VAL A 20 -5.70 5.60 -6.50
CA VAL A 20 -5.87 7.01 -6.12
C VAL A 20 -4.56 7.74 -6.37
N TYR A 21 -4.64 8.88 -7.05
CA TYR A 21 -3.49 9.70 -7.39
C TYR A 21 -3.82 11.17 -7.14
N TYR A 22 -3.13 11.78 -6.18
CA TYR A 22 -3.17 13.22 -5.87
C TYR A 22 -1.74 13.73 -5.79
N ASP A 23 -1.21 14.24 -6.91
CA ASP A 23 0.21 14.59 -7.14
C ASP A 23 1.22 13.42 -7.01
N ILE A 24 0.91 12.43 -6.18
CA ILE A 24 1.60 11.16 -5.99
C ILE A 24 0.57 9.99 -5.91
N PRO A 25 1.00 8.73 -6.09
CA PRO A 25 0.12 7.57 -5.93
C PRO A 25 -0.29 7.36 -4.46
N CYS A 26 -1.44 7.85 -4.02
CA CYS A 26 -1.87 7.74 -2.62
C CYS A 26 -2.43 6.35 -2.25
N LEU A 27 -2.92 5.59 -3.22
CA LEU A 27 -3.41 4.22 -3.03
C LEU A 27 -3.02 3.37 -4.25
N PHE A 28 -2.27 2.30 -4.03
CA PHE A 28 -1.81 1.43 -5.12
C PHE A 28 -1.59 0.00 -4.66
N SER A 29 -1.56 -0.93 -5.61
CA SER A 29 -1.06 -2.28 -5.37
C SER A 29 0.35 -2.44 -5.95
N CYS A 30 1.18 -3.19 -5.24
CA CYS A 30 2.51 -3.56 -5.71
C CYS A 30 2.79 -5.02 -5.44
N LYS A 31 3.74 -5.60 -6.17
CA LYS A 31 4.25 -6.94 -5.92
C LYS A 31 5.76 -6.91 -5.73
N ASN A 32 6.27 -7.85 -4.96
CA ASN A 32 7.71 -8.14 -4.98
C ASN A 32 8.08 -9.12 -6.11
N LEU A 33 9.38 -9.39 -6.27
CA LEU A 33 9.90 -10.34 -7.27
C LEU A 33 9.42 -11.79 -7.08
N THR A 34 8.99 -12.17 -5.86
CA THR A 34 8.42 -13.50 -5.60
C THR A 34 6.91 -13.56 -5.85
N GLY A 35 6.29 -12.44 -6.25
CA GLY A 35 4.87 -12.36 -6.56
C GLY A 35 3.96 -12.13 -5.34
N HIS A 36 4.51 -11.84 -4.15
CA HIS A 36 3.68 -11.41 -3.02
C HIS A 36 3.10 -10.03 -3.31
N ILE A 37 1.78 -9.91 -3.17
CA ILE A 37 1.02 -8.70 -3.48
C ILE A 37 0.77 -7.94 -2.19
N PHE A 38 0.86 -6.62 -2.28
CA PHE A 38 0.52 -5.70 -1.21
C PHE A 38 -0.43 -4.63 -1.73
N LEU A 39 -1.35 -4.17 -0.89
CA LEU A 39 -2.04 -2.90 -1.07
C LEU A 39 -1.38 -1.88 -0.16
N ALA A 40 -1.02 -0.74 -0.72
CA ALA A 40 -0.34 0.36 -0.04
C ALA A 40 -1.23 1.60 -0.04
N VAL A 41 -1.36 2.25 1.12
CA VAL A 41 -2.03 3.54 1.28
C VAL A 41 -1.10 4.53 1.97
N TRP A 42 -1.05 5.74 1.44
CA TRP A 42 -0.36 6.87 2.07
C TRP A 42 -1.18 7.37 3.24
N ILE A 43 -0.56 7.52 4.42
CA ILE A 43 -1.29 7.86 5.65
C ILE A 43 -0.81 9.15 6.31
N ASP A 44 0.42 9.57 6.05
CA ASP A 44 0.98 10.77 6.65
C ASP A 44 2.25 11.21 5.88
N GLU A 45 2.62 12.47 6.08
CA GLU A 45 3.93 12.98 5.69
C GLU A 45 4.46 13.98 6.71
N THR A 46 5.78 14.06 6.77
CA THR A 46 6.48 15.10 7.50
C THR A 46 7.44 15.83 6.56
N GLU A 47 8.20 16.79 7.07
CA GLU A 47 9.24 17.46 6.29
C GLU A 47 10.34 16.51 5.80
N VAL A 48 10.53 15.36 6.48
CA VAL A 48 11.68 14.46 6.26
C VAL A 48 11.30 13.06 5.80
N GLU A 49 10.05 12.65 5.93
CA GLU A 49 9.62 11.29 5.61
C GLU A 49 8.15 11.21 5.17
N ASP A 50 7.85 10.19 4.36
CA ASP A 50 6.50 9.80 3.98
C ASP A 50 6.14 8.48 4.68
N ILE A 51 4.91 8.39 5.20
CA ILE A 51 4.44 7.24 5.98
C ILE A 51 3.32 6.53 5.23
N TRP A 52 3.45 5.21 5.13
CA TRP A 52 2.54 4.35 4.38
C TRP A 52 2.12 3.14 5.21
N LEU A 53 0.94 2.61 4.92
CA LEU A 53 0.52 1.28 5.37
C LEU A 53 0.49 0.32 4.20
N TYR A 54 1.10 -0.85 4.38
CA TYR A 54 1.09 -1.95 3.42
C TYR A 54 0.40 -3.16 4.06
N VAL A 55 -0.62 -3.70 3.41
CA VAL A 55 -1.25 -4.95 3.82
C VAL A 55 -0.91 -6.07 2.82
N PRO A 56 -0.41 -7.22 3.28
CA PRO A 56 -0.19 -8.37 2.40
C PRO A 56 -1.54 -8.93 1.92
N LEU A 57 -1.59 -9.34 0.65
CA LEU A 57 -2.79 -9.86 0.02
C LEU A 57 -2.51 -11.18 -0.70
N SER A 58 -3.38 -12.16 -0.47
CA SER A 58 -3.53 -13.29 -1.37
C SER A 58 -4.09 -12.84 -2.72
N GLY A 59 -3.86 -13.62 -3.77
CA GLY A 59 -4.43 -13.34 -5.09
C GLY A 59 -5.95 -13.22 -5.07
N ARG A 60 -6.65 -14.02 -4.24
CA ARG A 60 -8.11 -13.96 -4.10
C ARG A 60 -8.56 -12.65 -3.43
N ARG A 61 -7.87 -12.23 -2.37
CA ARG A 61 -8.20 -11.00 -1.65
C ARG A 61 -7.91 -9.77 -2.52
N PHE A 62 -6.80 -9.78 -3.24
CA PHE A 62 -6.48 -8.76 -4.24
C PHE A 62 -7.60 -8.59 -5.29
N GLN A 63 -8.07 -9.69 -5.89
CA GLN A 63 -9.18 -9.63 -6.84
C GLN A 63 -10.50 -9.13 -6.23
N SER A 64 -10.74 -9.46 -4.96
CA SER A 64 -11.96 -9.03 -4.26
C SER A 64 -11.95 -7.53 -3.95
N ILE A 65 -10.80 -6.98 -3.53
CA ILE A 65 -10.60 -5.54 -3.38
C ILE A 65 -10.76 -4.84 -4.74
N ARG A 66 -10.08 -5.34 -5.77
CA ARG A 66 -10.12 -4.77 -7.13
C ARG A 66 -11.52 -4.76 -7.75
N SER A 67 -12.38 -5.71 -7.38
CA SER A 67 -13.77 -5.78 -7.86
C SER A 67 -14.76 -5.04 -6.96
N GLY A 68 -14.29 -4.22 -6.02
CA GLY A 68 -15.14 -3.43 -5.12
C GLY A 68 -15.91 -4.27 -4.10
N LYS A 69 -15.50 -5.53 -3.85
CA LYS A 69 -16.20 -6.43 -2.90
C LYS A 69 -15.72 -6.29 -1.47
N ILE A 70 -14.54 -5.74 -1.27
CA ILE A 70 -13.94 -5.52 0.06
C ILE A 70 -13.80 -4.01 0.23
N ASP A 71 -14.31 -3.53 1.36
CA ASP A 71 -14.13 -2.16 1.81
C ASP A 71 -12.64 -1.90 2.08
N LEU A 72 -12.14 -0.74 1.65
CA LEU A 72 -10.72 -0.40 1.72
C LEU A 72 -10.21 -0.37 3.15
N ARG A 73 -11.02 0.10 4.11
CA ARG A 73 -10.67 0.08 5.53
C ARG A 73 -10.59 -1.36 6.06
N ASP A 74 -11.54 -2.21 5.68
CA ASP A 74 -11.54 -3.65 5.98
C ASP A 74 -10.37 -4.39 5.32
N ALA A 75 -9.84 -3.89 4.20
CA ALA A 75 -8.65 -4.43 3.56
C ALA A 75 -7.49 -4.51 4.57
N PHE A 76 -7.30 -3.46 5.38
CA PHE A 76 -6.25 -3.35 6.41
C PHE A 76 -6.67 -3.92 7.76
N LEU A 77 -7.89 -3.65 8.25
CA LEU A 77 -8.34 -4.12 9.57
C LEU A 77 -8.51 -5.64 9.65
N LYS A 78 -8.84 -6.28 8.52
CA LYS A 78 -9.12 -7.72 8.43
C LYS A 78 -8.09 -8.42 7.53
N SER A 79 -6.82 -8.04 7.67
CA SER A 79 -5.69 -8.70 6.99
C SER A 79 -5.71 -10.21 7.22
N GLU A 80 -5.32 -10.99 6.22
CA GLU A 80 -5.37 -12.47 6.27
C GLU A 80 -4.51 -13.03 7.41
N ASP A 81 -3.36 -12.42 7.66
CA ASP A 81 -2.41 -12.83 8.71
C ASP A 81 -2.51 -11.94 9.98
N SER A 82 -3.56 -11.12 10.09
CA SER A 82 -3.82 -10.24 11.26
C SER A 82 -2.73 -9.19 11.55
N PHE A 83 -1.91 -8.84 10.56
CA PHE A 83 -0.96 -7.74 10.64
C PHE A 83 -0.92 -6.91 9.35
N VAL A 84 -0.37 -5.71 9.47
CA VAL A 84 0.03 -4.82 8.38
C VAL A 84 1.47 -4.35 8.60
N TYR A 85 2.05 -3.69 7.61
CA TYR A 85 3.33 -3.03 7.73
C TYR A 85 3.14 -1.51 7.72
N LYS A 86 3.72 -0.81 8.68
CA LYS A 86 3.99 0.62 8.58
C LYS A 86 5.34 0.79 7.91
N VAL A 87 5.35 1.53 6.81
CA VAL A 87 6.54 1.78 6.00
C VAL A 87 6.84 3.26 6.06
N ILE A 88 8.07 3.59 6.45
CA ILE A 88 8.57 4.95 6.55
C ILE A 88 9.63 5.12 5.47
N ILE A 89 9.40 6.07 4.56
CA ILE A 89 10.30 6.37 3.45
C ILE A 89 10.91 7.75 3.68
N PRO A 90 12.21 7.83 4.00
CA PRO A 90 12.89 9.11 4.11
C PRO A 90 12.89 9.85 2.77
N LYS A 91 12.75 11.18 2.82
CA LYS A 91 12.87 12.07 1.64
C LYS A 91 14.33 12.21 1.19
N GLU A 92 15.27 11.96 2.11
CA GLU A 92 16.69 11.76 1.80
C GLU A 92 16.99 10.36 1.26
N ASN A 93 18.19 10.15 0.72
CA ASN A 93 18.59 8.87 0.14
C ASN A 93 19.04 7.85 1.23
N LEU A 94 18.16 7.60 2.20
CA LEU A 94 18.35 6.67 3.31
C LEU A 94 17.47 5.41 3.13
N PRO A 95 17.86 4.27 3.73
CA PRO A 95 17.04 3.07 3.72
C PRO A 95 15.65 3.31 4.33
N SER A 96 14.62 2.67 3.77
CA SER A 96 13.28 2.74 4.32
C SER A 96 13.15 1.83 5.55
N LEU A 97 12.33 2.24 6.52
CA LEU A 97 12.02 1.45 7.71
C LEU A 97 10.68 0.72 7.52
N VAL A 98 10.61 -0.52 8.01
CA VAL A 98 9.39 -1.33 7.99
C VAL A 98 9.12 -1.85 9.39
N GLU A 99 7.95 -1.52 9.93
CA GLU A 99 7.46 -1.97 11.23
C GLU A 99 6.21 -2.82 11.03
N THR A 100 6.10 -3.94 11.73
CA THR A 100 4.88 -4.76 11.71
C THR A 100 3.92 -4.28 12.80
N ILE A 101 2.66 -4.01 12.42
CA ILE A 101 1.59 -3.60 13.31
C ILE A 101 0.48 -4.65 13.25
N LEU A 102 0.05 -5.15 14.42
CA LEU A 102 -1.12 -6.03 14.51
C LEU A 102 -2.40 -5.25 14.22
N CYS A 103 -3.36 -5.88 13.54
CA CYS A 103 -4.60 -5.22 13.12
C CYS A 103 -5.43 -4.68 14.29
N ASP A 104 -5.30 -5.24 15.49
CA ASP A 104 -5.98 -4.76 16.71
C ASP A 104 -5.34 -3.51 17.33
N ARG A 105 -4.09 -3.21 16.97
CA ARG A 105 -3.30 -2.04 17.42
C ARG A 105 -3.23 -0.93 16.37
N LEU A 106 -3.87 -1.13 15.22
CA LEU A 106 -3.89 -0.16 14.13
C LEU A 106 -4.63 1.12 14.57
N ASN A 107 -4.01 2.28 14.35
CA ASN A 107 -4.70 3.54 14.52
C ASN A 107 -5.79 3.68 13.45
N LYS A 108 -7.03 3.87 13.90
CA LYS A 108 -8.21 3.93 13.03
C LYS A 108 -8.27 5.22 12.22
N ASP A 109 -7.56 6.27 12.64
CA ASP A 109 -7.52 7.56 11.97
C ASP A 109 -6.61 7.55 10.73
N TRP A 110 -5.73 6.55 10.61
CA TRP A 110 -4.87 6.34 9.43
C TRP A 110 -5.57 5.61 8.29
N LEU A 111 -6.76 5.07 8.53
CA LEU A 111 -7.41 4.19 7.59
C LEU A 111 -8.33 4.97 6.64
N PRO A 112 -8.57 4.43 5.43
CA PRO A 112 -9.63 4.91 4.56
C PRO A 112 -10.98 5.04 5.29
N ALA A 113 -11.86 5.89 4.77
CA ALA A 113 -13.18 6.04 5.36
C ALA A 113 -13.96 4.72 5.25
N ALA A 114 -14.84 4.47 6.22
CA ALA A 114 -15.70 3.30 6.14
C ALA A 114 -16.73 3.48 5.01
N GLY A 115 -16.97 2.43 4.23
CA GLY A 115 -17.83 2.44 3.06
C GLY A 115 -17.12 2.79 1.76
N GLU A 116 -15.79 2.93 1.76
CA GLU A 116 -15.02 3.19 0.54
C GLU A 116 -14.63 1.89 -0.15
N TYR A 117 -14.99 1.77 -1.43
CA TYR A 117 -14.66 0.64 -2.29
C TYR A 117 -13.94 1.17 -3.53
N LEU A 118 -13.20 0.30 -4.22
CA LEU A 118 -12.67 0.65 -5.53
C LEU A 118 -13.81 0.69 -6.55
N GLU A 119 -14.17 1.89 -7.01
CA GLU A 119 -15.27 2.11 -7.97
C GLU A 119 -14.79 2.15 -9.44
N CYS A 120 -13.48 2.20 -9.70
CA CYS A 120 -12.95 2.54 -11.01
C CYS A 120 -12.03 1.45 -11.59
N GLU A 121 -12.02 1.30 -12.92
CA GLU A 121 -11.03 0.46 -13.61
C GLU A 121 -9.62 0.98 -13.27
N PRO A 122 -8.69 0.11 -12.83
CA PRO A 122 -7.35 0.52 -12.45
C PRO A 122 -6.62 1.13 -13.64
N GLN A 123 -6.00 2.29 -13.43
CA GLN A 123 -5.12 2.88 -14.43
C GLN A 123 -3.83 2.05 -14.47
N LYS A 124 -3.63 1.29 -15.53
CA LYS A 124 -2.34 0.65 -15.80
C LYS A 124 -1.34 1.74 -16.13
N LEU A 125 -0.29 1.87 -15.32
CA LEU A 125 0.88 2.66 -15.69
C LEU A 125 1.47 2.06 -16.99
N ASN A 126 1.25 2.73 -18.11
CA ASN A 126 2.02 2.50 -19.32
C ASN A 126 3.43 3.03 -19.07
N ILE A 127 4.32 2.17 -18.55
CA ILE A 127 5.74 2.50 -18.49
C ILE A 127 6.24 2.45 -19.94
N LEU A 128 6.24 3.60 -20.61
CA LEU A 128 6.98 3.77 -21.85
C LEU A 128 8.46 3.60 -21.50
N ASN A 129 9.06 2.53 -22.03
CA ASN A 129 10.49 2.29 -21.98
C ASN A 129 11.22 3.54 -22.48
N VAL A 130 12.02 4.17 -21.61
CA VAL A 130 13.07 5.13 -21.97
C VAL A 130 14.40 4.45 -21.73
#